data_AF-A0A379SM85-F1
#
_entry.id   AF-A0A379SM85-F1
#
_cell.length_a   1.000
_cell.length_b   1.000
_cell.length_c   1.000
_cell.angle_alpha   90.00
_cell.angle_beta   90.00
_cell.angle_gamma   90.00
#
_symmetry.space_group_name_H-M   'P 1'
#
loop_
_entity.id
_entity.type
_entity.pdbx_description
1 polymer ?
#
loop_
_entity_poly.entity_id
_entity_poly.type
_entity_poly.pdbx_seq_one_letter_code
_entity_poly.pdbx_strand_id
1 'polypeptide(L)'
;MRKLPKVLARWTGIPVARMLEGEREKLLRMEQELHSRVIGQNEAVEAVSNAIRRSRAGLSDPNRPIGSFLFLGPTGVGKTELCKALG
;
A
#
# COMPACT_ATOMS: atom_id res chain seq x y z
N MET A 1 9.59 -18.12 16.38
CA MET A 1 9.72 -17.45 15.07
C MET A 1 9.23 -16.00 15.17
N ARG A 2 10.07 -15.03 15.57
CA ARG A 2 9.82 -13.55 15.55
C ARG A 2 11.06 -12.81 16.13
N LYS A 3 12.16 -12.72 15.39
CA LYS A 3 13.33 -11.86 15.76
C LYS A 3 13.91 -11.03 14.62
N LEU A 4 13.26 -10.99 13.45
CA LEU A 4 13.81 -10.31 12.26
C LEU A 4 14.01 -8.78 12.42
N PRO A 5 13.08 -8.01 13.02
CA PRO A 5 13.21 -6.55 13.07
C PRO A 5 14.38 -6.07 13.94
N LYS A 6 14.62 -6.74 15.09
CA LYS A 6 15.72 -6.42 16.01
C LYS A 6 17.10 -6.68 15.39
N VAL A 7 17.20 -7.68 14.52
CA VAL A 7 18.46 -8.02 13.84
C VAL A 7 18.77 -7.00 12.74
N LEU A 8 17.77 -6.61 11.94
CA LEU A 8 17.94 -5.62 10.88
C LEU A 8 18.31 -4.22 11.41
N ALA A 9 17.66 -3.75 12.48
CA ALA A 9 18.00 -2.45 13.08
C ALA A 9 19.42 -2.38 13.63
N ARG A 10 19.97 -3.52 14.07
CA ARG A 10 21.35 -3.61 14.57
C ARG A 10 22.38 -3.57 13.44
N TRP A 11 22.00 -3.94 12.22
CA TRP A 11 22.85 -3.91 11.03
C TRP A 11 22.76 -2.61 10.23
N THR A 12 21.57 -2.00 10.14
CA THR A 12 21.38 -0.75 9.39
C THR A 12 21.55 0.51 10.25
N GLY A 13 21.55 0.37 11.57
CA GLY A 13 21.58 1.50 12.51
C GLY A 13 20.28 2.31 12.56
N ILE A 14 19.27 1.96 11.75
CA ILE A 14 17.98 2.64 11.72
C ILE A 14 17.05 1.96 12.74
N PRO A 15 16.55 2.69 13.76
CA PRO A 15 15.61 2.13 14.73
C PRO A 15 14.33 1.63 14.02
N VAL A 16 13.89 0.41 14.34
CA VAL A 16 12.64 -0.17 13.81
C VAL A 16 11.45 0.79 13.97
N ALA A 17 11.41 1.53 15.07
CA ALA A 17 10.39 2.54 15.33
C ALA A 17 10.36 3.66 14.26
N ARG A 18 11.53 4.15 13.82
CA ARG A 18 11.63 5.16 12.75
C ARG A 18 11.19 4.60 11.38
N MET A 19 11.46 3.32 11.12
CA MET A 19 10.99 2.67 9.89
C MET A 19 9.46 2.56 9.86
N LEU A 20 8.86 2.18 10.99
CA LEU A 20 7.40 2.08 11.14
C LEU A 20 6.70 3.45 11.04
N GLU A 21 7.34 4.50 11.57
CA GLU A 21 6.84 5.87 11.47
C GLU A 21 6.79 6.36 10.02
N GLY A 22 7.86 6.14 9.25
CA GLY A 22 7.90 6.45 7.83
C GLY A 22 6.92 5.62 6.99
N GLU A 23 6.73 4.34 7.30
CA GLU A 23 5.67 3.53 6.66
C GLU A 23 4.28 4.12 6.96
N ARG A 24 4.01 4.54 8.20
CA ARG A 24 2.72 5.15 8.56
C ARG A 24 2.46 6.44 7.79
N GLU A 25 3.47 7.28 7.64
CA GLU A 25 3.34 8.54 6.89
C GLU A 25 3.05 8.30 5.40
N LYS A 26 3.71 7.31 4.78
CA LYS A 26 3.40 6.87 3.41
C LYS A 26 1.96 6.37 3.27
N LEU A 27 1.47 5.60 4.23
CA LEU A 27 0.08 5.11 4.21
C LEU A 27 -0.95 6.24 4.27
N LEU A 28 -0.68 7.30 5.03
CA LEU A 28 -1.57 8.47 5.13
C LEU A 28 -1.64 9.27 3.83
N ARG A 29 -0.58 9.26 3.02
CA ARG A 29 -0.49 10.02 1.75
C ARG A 29 -0.80 9.19 0.51
N MET A 30 -0.82 7.86 0.62
CA MET A 30 -0.98 6.94 -0.51
C MET A 30 -2.14 7.27 -1.43
N GLU A 31 -3.34 7.52 -0.88
CA GLU A 31 -4.52 7.80 -1.70
C GLU A 31 -4.36 9.08 -2.52
N GLN A 32 -3.79 10.13 -1.92
CA GLN A 32 -3.46 11.38 -2.61
C GLN A 32 -2.41 11.16 -3.70
N GLU A 33 -1.38 10.36 -3.41
CA GLU A 33 -0.36 10.01 -4.40
C GLU A 33 -0.96 9.21 -5.57
N LEU A 34 -1.86 8.26 -5.31
CA LEU A 34 -2.56 7.51 -6.33
C LEU A 34 -3.45 8.42 -7.20
N HIS A 35 -4.18 9.36 -6.58
CA HIS A 35 -4.97 10.35 -7.31
C HIS A 35 -4.13 11.28 -8.18
N SER A 36 -2.90 11.59 -7.79
CA SER A 36 -1.98 12.40 -8.62
C SER A 36 -1.50 11.67 -9.87
N ARG A 37 -1.52 10.32 -9.86
CA ARG A 37 -1.05 9.47 -10.97
C ARG A 37 -2.20 8.93 -11.82
N VAL A 38 -3.37 8.73 -11.23
CA VAL A 38 -4.54 8.14 -11.89
C VAL A 38 -5.72 9.10 -11.77
N ILE A 39 -5.99 9.82 -12.86
CA ILE A 39 -7.05 10.83 -12.93
C ILE A 39 -8.36 10.19 -13.42
N GLY A 40 -9.47 10.54 -12.79
CA GLY A 40 -10.81 10.12 -13.23
C GLY A 40 -11.21 8.69 -12.86
N GLN A 41 -10.46 8.02 -11.97
CA GLN A 41 -10.73 6.66 -11.48
C GLN A 41 -10.87 6.62 -9.96
N ASN A 42 -11.70 7.51 -9.39
CA ASN A 42 -11.76 7.72 -7.94
C ASN A 42 -12.14 6.46 -7.17
N GLU A 43 -13.15 5.73 -7.63
CA GLU A 43 -13.60 4.49 -6.98
C GLU A 43 -12.50 3.42 -6.93
N ALA A 44 -11.74 3.27 -8.02
CA ALA A 44 -10.63 2.32 -8.07
C ALA A 44 -9.52 2.71 -7.09
N VAL A 45 -9.17 4.00 -7.03
CA VAL A 45 -8.15 4.52 -6.11
C VAL A 45 -8.59 4.34 -4.65
N GLU A 46 -9.85 4.66 -4.34
CA GLU A 46 -10.41 4.52 -2.99
C GLU A 46 -10.48 3.04 -2.56
N ALA A 47 -10.96 2.15 -3.43
CA ALA A 47 -11.07 0.72 -3.14
C ALA A 47 -9.71 0.08 -2.81
N VAL A 48 -8.68 0.43 -3.58
CA VAL A 48 -7.32 -0.05 -3.36
C VAL A 48 -6.73 0.54 -2.06
N SER A 49 -6.87 1.85 -1.86
CA SER A 49 -6.39 2.54 -0.65
C SER A 49 -7.02 1.97 0.63
N ASN A 50 -8.32 1.66 0.59
CA ASN A 50 -9.04 1.03 1.69
C ASN A 50 -8.54 -0.39 1.98
N ALA A 51 -8.27 -1.21 0.95
CA ALA A 51 -7.75 -2.56 1.15
C ALA A 51 -6.38 -2.55 1.84
N ILE A 52 -5.47 -1.66 1.42
CA ILE A 52 -4.14 -1.55 2.02
C ILE A 52 -4.24 -1.01 3.45
N ARG A 53 -5.08 0.01 3.71
CA ARG A 53 -5.33 0.53 5.06
C ARG A 53 -5.86 -0.56 6.01
N ARG A 54 -6.84 -1.36 5.58
CA ARG A 54 -7.36 -2.48 6.39
C ARG A 54 -6.28 -3.51 6.70
N SER A 55 -5.46 -3.87 5.71
CA SER A 55 -4.40 -4.84 5.94
C SER A 55 -3.34 -4.35 6.93
N ARG A 56 -2.93 -3.08 6.80
CA ARG A 56 -1.97 -2.46 7.72
C ARG A 56 -2.53 -2.24 9.13
N ALA A 57 -3.84 -2.05 9.26
CA ALA A 57 -4.53 -2.00 10.55
C ALA A 57 -4.73 -3.39 11.20
N GLY A 58 -4.30 -4.48 10.54
CA GLY A 58 -4.50 -5.84 11.03
C GLY A 58 -5.95 -6.31 10.96
N LEU A 59 -6.78 -5.65 10.13
CA LEU A 59 -8.19 -5.99 9.92
C LEU A 59 -8.39 -6.99 8.75
N SER A 60 -7.30 -7.50 8.17
CA SER A 60 -7.31 -8.51 7.10
C SER A 60 -6.92 -9.89 7.62
N ASP A 61 -7.53 -10.94 7.08
CA ASP A 61 -7.12 -12.33 7.33
C ASP A 61 -5.66 -12.55 6.87
N PRO A 62 -4.74 -12.98 7.76
CA PRO A 62 -3.34 -13.20 7.40
C PRO A 62 -3.11 -14.32 6.38
N ASN A 63 -4.11 -15.18 6.14
CA ASN A 63 -4.04 -16.26 5.14
C ASN A 63 -4.60 -15.85 3.77
N ARG A 64 -5.00 -14.58 3.59
CA ARG A 64 -5.57 -14.06 2.35
C ARG A 64 -4.74 -12.92 1.78
N PRO A 65 -4.80 -12.68 0.46
CA PRO A 65 -4.18 -11.50 -0.12
C PRO A 65 -4.79 -10.22 0.44
N ILE A 66 -3.98 -9.15 0.48
CA ILE A 66 -4.38 -7.80 0.94
C ILE A 66 -5.63 -7.30 0.20
N GLY A 67 -5.69 -7.58 -1.10
CA GLY A 67 -6.84 -7.35 -1.96
C GLY A 67 -6.68 -8.12 -3.27
N SER A 68 -7.80 -8.46 -3.90
CA SER A 68 -7.85 -9.03 -5.24
C SER A 68 -8.68 -8.10 -6.10
N PHE A 69 -8.08 -7.55 -7.16
CA PHE A 69 -8.69 -6.52 -7.99
C PHE A 69 -8.72 -6.96 -9.44
N LEU A 70 -9.84 -6.69 -10.12
CA LEU A 70 -10.00 -6.88 -11.55
C LEU A 70 -10.35 -5.53 -12.18
N PHE A 71 -9.42 -4.97 -12.95
CA PHE A 71 -9.62 -3.69 -13.63
C PHE A 71 -10.09 -3.91 -15.07
N LEU A 72 -11.28 -3.43 -15.42
CA LEU A 72 -11.88 -3.56 -16.75
C LEU A 72 -12.07 -2.18 -17.40
N GLY A 73 -12.20 -2.15 -18.73
CA GLY A 73 -12.55 -0.95 -19.50
C GLY A 73 -11.64 -0.70 -20.72
N PRO A 74 -11.79 0.44 -21.40
CA PRO A 74 -11.05 0.78 -22.62
C PRO A 74 -9.54 1.02 -22.36
N THR A 75 -8.72 0.99 -23.40
CA THR A 75 -7.28 1.26 -23.29
C THR A 75 -7.01 2.73 -22.88
N GLY A 76 -5.86 2.98 -22.25
CA GLY A 76 -5.42 4.34 -21.91
C GLY A 76 -6.05 5.00 -20.67
N VAL A 77 -7.00 4.36 -19.99
CA VAL A 77 -7.71 4.96 -18.82
C VAL A 77 -6.98 4.81 -17.47
N GLY A 78 -5.72 4.38 -17.47
CA GLY A 78 -4.91 4.32 -16.24
C GLY A 78 -4.95 3.00 -15.47
N LYS A 79 -5.52 1.91 -16.00
CA LYS A 79 -5.53 0.58 -15.35
C LYS A 79 -4.12 0.08 -14.98
N THR A 80 -3.21 0.09 -15.96
CA THR A 80 -1.82 -0.33 -15.75
C THR A 80 -1.07 0.63 -14.83
N GLU A 81 -1.39 1.91 -14.91
CA GLU A 81 -0.75 2.94 -14.08
C GLU A 81 -1.14 2.79 -12.61
N LEU A 82 -2.41 2.46 -12.34
CA LEU A 82 -2.88 2.12 -11.00
C LEU A 82 -2.13 0.90 -10.45
N CYS A 83 -1.92 -0.15 -11.25
CA CYS A 83 -1.11 -1.30 -10.81
C CYS A 83 0.35 -0.93 -10.52
N LYS A 84 0.97 -0.08 -11.36
CA LYS A 84 2.36 0.37 -11.17
C LYS A 84 2.53 1.24 -9.93
N ALA A 85 1.54 2.05 -9.61
CA ALA A 85 1.61 2.94 -8.46
C ALA A 85 1.53 2.20 -7.10
N LEU A 86 1.21 0.89 -7.11
CA LEU A 86 1.15 0.04 -5.93
C LEU A 86 2.42 -0.79 -5.69
N GLY A 87 3.29 -0.93 -6.69
CA GLY A 87 4.57 -1.64 -6.62
C GLY A 87 5.73 -0.72 -6.31
#